data_AF-A0A9D5SRS4-F1
#
_entry.id   AF-A0A9D5SRS4-F1
#
_cell.length_a   1.000
_cell.length_b   1.000
_cell.length_c   1.000
_cell.angle_alpha   90.00
_cell.angle_beta   90.00
_cell.angle_gamma   90.00
#
_symmetry.space_group_name_H-M   'P 1'
#
loop_
_entity.id
_entity.type
_entity.pdbx_description
1 polymer ?
#
loop_
_entity_poly.entity_id
_entity_poly.type
_entity_poly.pdbx_seq_one_letter_code
_entity_poly.pdbx_strand_id
1 'polypeptide(L)'
;MKSRGDSMIAFLKNRGRALVVMLFTALSFVIFPLLTAVACRFLGEWFNGIVAGILLMVLALVLHRFGDMYAVCYVISFLLNTVGMGCFASSYYLYSGIPSALPDLLPSVLLPLGLMLIICAALTAFPQIKHVFAGVGAILLVGSIVTAIVFWVRRGGEFYAFSLFSLLVAGFHLCVCMATVNEPERCLLRDVSFGGFGMFGGVGIAVLIAIFCIGGDGCDCDCCDCYDCCDWNGGGSKRKKKKLK
;
A
#
# COMPACT_ATOMS: atom_id res chain seq x y z
N MET A 1 12.63 40.48 -14.97
CA MET A 1 11.27 40.17 -15.44
C MET A 1 11.27 38.76 -16.01
N LYS A 2 10.70 37.78 -15.29
CA LYS A 2 10.53 36.42 -15.82
C LYS A 2 9.43 36.49 -16.89
N SER A 3 9.73 36.11 -18.13
CA SER A 3 8.80 36.28 -19.26
C SER A 3 7.49 35.55 -18.98
N ARG A 4 6.37 36.14 -19.38
CA ARG A 4 5.03 35.52 -19.27
C ARG A 4 4.99 34.13 -19.94
N GLY A 5 5.83 33.90 -20.94
CA GLY A 5 6.03 32.61 -21.61
C GLY A 5 6.69 31.53 -20.72
N ASP A 6 7.68 31.91 -19.91
CA ASP A 6 8.38 30.96 -19.01
C ASP A 6 7.45 30.43 -17.91
N SER A 7 6.51 31.26 -17.47
CA SER A 7 5.49 30.89 -16.49
C SER A 7 4.49 29.87 -17.05
N MET A 8 4.07 30.04 -18.31
CA MET A 8 3.13 29.15 -18.97
C MET A 8 3.75 27.77 -19.27
N ILE A 9 5.00 27.72 -19.71
CA ILE A 9 5.72 26.47 -20.00
C ILE A 9 5.95 25.67 -18.71
N ALA A 10 6.36 26.32 -17.62
CA ALA A 10 6.52 25.67 -16.32
C ALA A 10 5.20 25.10 -15.78
N PHE A 11 4.09 25.82 -15.98
CA PHE A 11 2.75 25.37 -15.59
C PHE A 11 2.30 24.11 -16.35
N LEU A 12 2.46 24.09 -17.67
CA LEU A 12 2.13 22.92 -18.50
C LEU A 12 2.99 21.70 -18.14
N LYS A 13 4.28 21.91 -17.89
CA LYS A 13 5.22 20.86 -17.45
C LYS A 13 4.79 20.23 -16.12
N ASN A 14 4.39 21.05 -15.14
CA ASN A 14 3.96 20.55 -13.83
C ASN A 14 2.66 19.73 -13.93
N ARG A 15 1.71 20.15 -14.77
CA ARG A 15 0.48 19.38 -15.02
C ARG A 15 0.77 18.01 -15.66
N GLY A 16 1.63 17.97 -16.68
CA GLY A 16 2.03 16.71 -17.32
C GLY A 16 2.67 15.73 -16.34
N ARG A 17 3.54 16.20 -15.45
CA ARG A 17 4.18 15.37 -14.43
C ARG A 17 3.18 14.80 -13.43
N ALA A 18 2.26 15.62 -12.93
CA ALA A 18 1.20 15.16 -12.02
C ALA A 18 0.27 14.13 -12.68
N LEU A 19 -0.06 14.29 -13.97
CA LEU A 19 -0.81 13.29 -14.74
C LEU A 19 -0.08 11.96 -14.82
N VAL A 20 1.23 11.97 -15.05
CA VAL A 20 2.03 10.74 -15.06
C VAL A 20 2.04 10.07 -13.69
N VAL A 21 2.19 10.83 -12.59
CA VAL A 21 2.06 10.27 -11.23
C VAL A 21 0.68 9.65 -11.03
N MET A 22 -0.40 10.31 -11.45
CA MET A 22 -1.76 9.75 -11.36
C MET A 22 -1.90 8.43 -12.11
N LEU A 23 -1.29 8.30 -13.30
CA LEU A 23 -1.31 7.04 -14.06
C LEU A 23 -0.59 5.92 -13.30
N PHE A 24 0.59 6.19 -12.73
CA PHE A 24 1.31 5.21 -11.91
C PHE A 24 0.55 4.84 -10.63
N THR A 25 -0.11 5.81 -9.99
CA THR A 25 -0.98 5.58 -8.84
C THR A 25 -2.13 4.64 -9.23
N ALA A 26 -2.91 4.98 -10.27
CA ALA A 26 -4.01 4.16 -10.74
C ALA A 26 -3.54 2.75 -11.12
N LEU A 27 -2.42 2.63 -11.82
CA LEU A 27 -1.82 1.36 -12.20
C LEU A 27 -1.47 0.52 -10.97
N SER A 28 -0.86 1.12 -9.95
CA SER A 28 -0.53 0.40 -8.70
C SER A 28 -1.76 -0.09 -7.96
N PHE A 29 -2.84 0.70 -7.91
CA PHE A 29 -4.10 0.31 -7.28
C PHE A 29 -4.87 -0.77 -8.04
N VAL A 30 -4.54 -1.02 -9.31
CA VAL A 30 -5.06 -2.17 -10.08
C VAL A 30 -4.19 -3.40 -9.89
N ILE A 31 -2.87 -3.25 -10.04
CA ILE A 31 -1.91 -4.36 -9.94
C ILE A 31 -1.89 -4.93 -8.52
N PHE A 32 -1.87 -4.08 -7.49
CA PHE A 32 -1.72 -4.52 -6.10
C PHE A 32 -2.78 -5.53 -5.63
N PRO A 33 -4.10 -5.24 -5.70
CA PRO A 33 -5.14 -6.22 -5.32
C PRO A 33 -5.14 -7.44 -6.24
N LEU A 34 -4.93 -7.26 -7.55
CA LEU A 34 -4.87 -8.35 -8.51
C LEU A 34 -3.77 -9.36 -8.16
N LEU A 35 -2.56 -8.86 -7.94
CA LEU A 35 -1.41 -9.71 -7.64
C LEU A 35 -1.50 -10.32 -6.25
N THR A 36 -2.11 -9.63 -5.28
CA THR A 36 -2.42 -10.23 -3.96
C THR A 36 -3.34 -11.44 -4.12
N ALA A 37 -4.46 -11.29 -4.83
CA ALA A 37 -5.43 -12.37 -5.04
C ALA A 37 -4.83 -13.55 -5.82
N VAL A 38 -4.02 -13.26 -6.86
CA VAL A 38 -3.31 -14.29 -7.63
C VAL A 38 -2.30 -15.01 -6.75
N ALA A 39 -1.46 -14.29 -6.00
CA ALA A 39 -0.44 -14.87 -5.14
C ALA A 39 -1.03 -15.80 -4.05
N CYS A 40 -2.16 -15.42 -3.44
CA CYS A 40 -2.86 -16.28 -2.48
C CYS A 40 -3.33 -17.61 -3.09
N ARG A 41 -3.54 -17.69 -4.41
CA ARG A 41 -3.93 -18.95 -5.08
C ARG A 41 -2.73 -19.83 -5.45
N PHE A 42 -1.60 -19.23 -5.79
CA PHE A 42 -0.46 -19.95 -6.37
C PHE A 42 0.68 -20.24 -5.39
N LEU A 43 0.86 -19.40 -4.35
CA LEU A 43 2.03 -19.53 -3.47
C LEU A 43 1.84 -20.57 -2.36
N GLY A 44 0.59 -20.91 -2.01
CA GLY A 44 0.21 -21.98 -1.09
C GLY A 44 0.53 -21.72 0.39
N GLU A 45 1.77 -21.33 0.68
CA GLU A 45 2.26 -21.01 2.02
C GLU A 45 2.57 -19.52 2.18
N TRP A 46 2.32 -18.97 3.36
CA TRP A 46 2.50 -17.55 3.66
C TRP A 46 3.96 -17.09 3.48
N PHE A 47 4.93 -17.92 3.82
CA PHE A 47 6.35 -17.59 3.70
C PHE A 47 6.78 -17.39 2.23
N ASN A 48 6.16 -18.10 1.29
CA ASN A 48 6.45 -17.97 -0.14
C ASN A 48 6.12 -16.56 -0.66
N GLY A 49 5.08 -15.92 -0.11
CA GLY A 49 4.73 -14.52 -0.41
C GLY A 49 5.82 -13.54 -0.05
N ILE A 50 6.41 -13.69 1.15
CA ILE A 50 7.51 -12.87 1.65
C ILE A 50 8.75 -13.07 0.78
N VAL A 51 9.15 -14.33 0.54
CA VAL A 51 10.34 -14.64 -0.27
C VAL A 51 10.20 -14.11 -1.69
N ALA A 52 9.07 -14.36 -2.36
CA ALA A 52 8.81 -13.86 -3.70
C ALA A 52 8.84 -12.33 -3.74
N GLY A 53 8.23 -11.66 -2.75
CA GLY A 53 8.26 -10.21 -2.63
C GLY A 53 9.68 -9.66 -2.50
N ILE A 54 10.51 -10.24 -1.63
CA ILE A 54 11.91 -9.83 -1.42
C ILE A 54 12.75 -10.06 -2.69
N LEU A 55 12.60 -11.20 -3.36
CA LEU A 55 13.33 -11.48 -4.60
C LEU A 55 12.99 -10.47 -5.70
N LEU A 56 11.69 -10.17 -5.88
CA LEU A 56 11.24 -9.15 -6.83
C LEU A 56 11.75 -7.76 -6.45
N MET A 57 11.80 -7.46 -5.16
CA MET A 57 12.37 -6.21 -4.65
C MET A 57 13.87 -6.09 -4.98
N VAL A 58 14.66 -7.12 -4.70
CA VAL A 58 16.10 -7.15 -5.03
C VAL A 58 16.31 -6.96 -6.54
N LEU A 59 15.54 -7.64 -7.37
CA LEU A 59 15.58 -7.44 -8.82
C LEU A 59 15.20 -6.01 -9.23
N ALA A 60 14.18 -5.43 -8.57
CA ALA A 60 13.77 -4.05 -8.79
C ALA A 60 14.88 -3.04 -8.43
N LEU A 61 15.64 -3.28 -7.36
CA LEU A 61 16.81 -2.44 -6.98
C LEU A 61 17.87 -2.44 -8.07
N VAL A 62 18.20 -3.62 -8.60
CA VAL A 62 19.16 -3.76 -9.70
C VAL A 62 18.70 -2.97 -10.92
N LEU A 63 17.44 -3.12 -11.33
CA LEU A 63 16.88 -2.37 -12.45
C LEU A 63 16.82 -0.86 -12.19
N HIS A 64 16.49 -0.43 -10.98
CA HIS A 64 16.50 0.99 -10.62
C HIS A 64 17.89 1.61 -10.87
N ARG A 65 18.96 0.88 -10.52
CA ARG A 65 20.33 1.36 -10.74
C ARG A 65 20.67 1.52 -12.21
N PHE A 66 20.17 0.63 -13.07
CA PHE A 66 20.31 0.75 -14.53
C PHE A 66 19.41 1.83 -15.15
N GLY A 67 18.49 2.42 -14.38
CA GLY A 67 17.57 3.46 -14.82
C GLY A 67 18.25 4.76 -15.30
N ASP A 68 19.46 5.05 -14.80
CA ASP A 68 20.25 6.20 -15.26
C ASP A 68 20.67 6.06 -16.74
N MET A 69 20.83 4.83 -17.23
CA MET A 69 21.14 4.55 -18.64
C MET A 69 19.87 4.34 -19.48
N TYR A 70 18.89 3.62 -18.94
CA TYR A 70 17.65 3.29 -19.64
C TYR A 70 16.44 3.63 -18.78
N ALA A 71 15.74 4.72 -19.11
CA ALA A 71 14.59 5.20 -18.34
C ALA A 71 13.47 4.16 -18.15
N VAL A 72 13.33 3.22 -19.09
CA VAL A 72 12.38 2.09 -18.99
C VAL A 72 12.65 1.19 -17.77
N CYS A 73 13.92 1.08 -17.33
CA CYS A 73 14.26 0.29 -16.16
C CYS A 73 13.65 0.85 -14.87
N TYR A 74 13.42 2.17 -14.76
CA TYR A 74 12.66 2.73 -13.64
C TYR A 74 11.19 2.28 -13.64
N VAL A 75 10.57 2.22 -14.82
CA VAL A 75 9.18 1.75 -14.96
C VAL A 75 9.08 0.28 -14.58
N ILE A 76 9.99 -0.55 -15.09
CA ILE A 76 10.02 -1.98 -14.76
C ILE A 76 10.29 -2.17 -13.26
N SER A 77 11.24 -1.42 -12.68
CA SER A 77 11.53 -1.45 -11.24
C SER A 77 10.28 -1.14 -10.40
N PHE A 78 9.54 -0.08 -10.74
CA PHE A 78 8.27 0.25 -10.09
C PHE A 78 7.24 -0.88 -10.19
N LEU A 79 7.09 -1.47 -11.38
CA LEU A 79 6.15 -2.57 -11.60
C LEU A 79 6.56 -3.80 -10.76
N LEU A 80 7.84 -4.16 -10.76
CA LEU A 80 8.33 -5.30 -10.01
C LEU A 80 8.07 -5.16 -8.52
N ASN A 81 8.30 -3.99 -7.92
CA ASN A 81 8.00 -3.86 -6.48
C ASN A 81 6.54 -3.55 -6.16
N THR A 82 5.71 -3.14 -7.12
CA THR A 82 4.23 -3.23 -7.00
C THR A 82 3.75 -4.69 -7.00
N VAL A 83 4.29 -5.53 -7.90
CA VAL A 83 4.00 -6.98 -7.93
C VAL A 83 4.51 -7.64 -6.65
N GLY A 84 5.75 -7.34 -6.26
CA GLY A 84 6.38 -7.85 -5.05
C GLY A 84 5.60 -7.47 -3.80
N MET A 85 5.03 -6.26 -3.75
CA MET A 85 4.15 -5.82 -2.67
C MET A 85 2.85 -6.63 -2.62
N GLY A 86 2.26 -6.98 -3.76
CA GLY A 86 1.11 -7.89 -3.83
C GLY A 86 1.44 -9.31 -3.32
N CYS A 87 2.59 -9.86 -3.74
CA CYS A 87 3.09 -11.13 -3.18
C CYS A 87 3.33 -11.03 -1.68
N PHE A 88 3.91 -9.94 -1.20
CA PHE A 88 4.17 -9.74 0.22
C PHE A 88 2.86 -9.65 1.02
N ALA A 89 1.89 -8.86 0.56
CA ALA A 89 0.56 -8.75 1.18
C ALA A 89 -0.20 -10.08 1.21
N SER A 90 -0.02 -10.94 0.19
CA SER A 90 -0.63 -12.28 0.17
C SER A 90 -0.24 -13.14 1.39
N SER A 91 0.97 -12.91 1.94
CA SER A 91 1.47 -13.61 3.12
C SER A 91 0.56 -13.41 4.34
N TYR A 92 0.01 -12.21 4.54
CA TYR A 92 -0.92 -11.94 5.63
C TYR A 92 -2.21 -12.77 5.49
N TYR A 93 -2.77 -12.86 4.29
CA TYR A 93 -4.01 -13.59 4.04
C TYR A 93 -3.81 -15.11 4.12
N LEU A 94 -2.71 -15.61 3.58
CA LEU A 94 -2.32 -17.02 3.70
C LEU A 94 -2.06 -17.41 5.16
N TYR A 95 -1.43 -16.53 5.95
CA TYR A 95 -1.16 -16.78 7.36
C TYR A 95 -2.43 -16.76 8.20
N SER A 96 -3.29 -15.77 8.00
CA SER A 96 -4.55 -15.59 8.75
C SER A 96 -5.66 -16.55 8.30
N GLY A 97 -5.48 -17.29 7.20
CA GLY A 97 -6.48 -18.19 6.64
C GLY A 97 -7.73 -17.45 6.13
N ILE A 98 -7.62 -16.15 5.88
CA ILE A 98 -8.73 -15.32 5.38
C ILE A 98 -8.79 -15.52 3.85
N PRO A 99 -9.95 -15.90 3.28
CA PRO A 99 -10.09 -16.01 1.84
C PRO A 99 -9.87 -14.64 1.22
N SER A 100 -9.00 -14.55 0.22
CA SER A 100 -8.65 -13.28 -0.41
C SER A 100 -9.06 -13.27 -1.89
N ALA A 101 -10.36 -13.13 -2.15
CA ALA A 101 -10.86 -13.07 -3.51
C ALA A 101 -10.80 -11.63 -4.03
N LEU A 102 -10.51 -11.47 -5.32
CA LEU A 102 -10.42 -10.14 -5.94
C LEU A 102 -11.66 -9.25 -5.71
N PRO A 103 -12.91 -9.75 -5.76
CA PRO A 103 -14.10 -8.93 -5.48
C PRO A 103 -14.14 -8.34 -4.07
N ASP A 104 -13.49 -9.00 -3.10
CA ASP A 104 -13.48 -8.57 -1.70
C ASP A 104 -12.37 -7.54 -1.43
N LEU A 105 -11.26 -7.63 -2.17
CA LEU A 105 -10.13 -6.68 -2.10
C LEU A 105 -10.40 -5.36 -2.84
N LEU A 106 -11.17 -5.38 -3.94
CA LEU A 106 -11.42 -4.21 -4.79
C LEU A 106 -12.11 -3.04 -4.04
N PRO A 107 -13.15 -3.25 -3.23
CA PRO A 107 -13.77 -2.17 -2.46
C PRO A 107 -12.79 -1.46 -1.54
N SER A 108 -11.80 -2.17 -1.00
CA SER A 108 -10.80 -1.62 -0.06
C SER A 108 -9.81 -0.65 -0.71
N VAL A 109 -9.62 -0.72 -2.03
CA VAL A 109 -8.74 0.22 -2.75
C VAL A 109 -9.47 1.47 -3.23
N LEU A 110 -10.81 1.46 -3.28
CA LEU A 110 -11.58 2.57 -3.85
C LEU A 110 -11.42 3.87 -3.06
N LEU A 111 -11.47 3.80 -1.73
CA LEU A 111 -11.32 4.99 -0.89
C LEU A 111 -9.90 5.60 -1.00
N PRO A 112 -8.80 4.83 -0.82
CA PRO A 112 -7.44 5.35 -1.02
C PRO A 112 -7.19 5.89 -2.43
N LEU A 113 -7.65 5.18 -3.46
CA LEU A 113 -7.52 5.61 -4.86
C LEU A 113 -8.30 6.90 -5.12
N GLY A 114 -9.56 6.97 -4.68
CA GLY A 114 -10.40 8.15 -4.83
C GLY A 114 -9.80 9.37 -4.15
N LEU A 115 -9.30 9.22 -2.91
CA LEU A 115 -8.60 10.28 -2.19
C LEU A 115 -7.38 10.77 -2.98
N MET A 116 -6.56 9.86 -3.50
CA MET A 116 -5.38 10.22 -4.28
C MET A 116 -5.70 10.91 -5.60
N LEU A 117 -6.73 10.45 -6.32
CA LEU A 117 -7.18 11.07 -7.56
C LEU A 117 -7.71 12.49 -7.31
N ILE A 118 -8.51 12.69 -6.25
CA ILE A 118 -9.01 14.02 -5.86
C ILE A 118 -7.86 14.96 -5.52
N ILE A 119 -6.89 14.51 -4.71
CA ILE A 119 -5.74 15.33 -4.33
C ILE A 119 -4.91 15.68 -5.57
N CYS A 120 -4.58 14.71 -6.42
CA CYS A 120 -3.80 14.99 -7.62
C CYS A 120 -4.55 15.91 -8.59
N ALA A 121 -5.86 15.73 -8.77
CA ALA A 121 -6.69 16.64 -9.56
C ALA A 121 -6.67 18.06 -8.98
N ALA A 122 -6.86 18.22 -7.67
CA ALA A 122 -6.79 19.52 -7.00
C ALA A 122 -5.41 20.19 -7.16
N LEU A 123 -4.32 19.42 -7.03
CA LEU A 123 -2.95 19.91 -7.25
C LEU A 123 -2.73 20.40 -8.70
N THR A 124 -3.33 19.73 -9.69
CA THR A 124 -3.25 20.16 -11.11
C THR A 124 -4.12 21.38 -11.43
N ALA A 125 -5.28 21.50 -10.77
CA ALA A 125 -6.23 22.59 -10.97
C ALA A 125 -5.78 23.88 -10.27
N PHE A 126 -5.28 23.77 -9.04
CA PHE A 126 -4.99 24.89 -8.14
C PHE A 126 -3.54 24.88 -7.62
N PRO A 127 -2.54 25.06 -8.49
CA PRO A 127 -1.13 24.93 -8.10
C PRO A 127 -0.65 26.01 -7.13
N GLN A 128 -1.35 27.15 -7.01
CA GLN A 128 -0.98 28.24 -6.09
C GLN A 128 -1.17 27.86 -4.61
N ILE A 129 -2.10 26.95 -4.33
CA ILE A 129 -2.44 26.48 -2.97
C ILE A 129 -2.14 24.99 -2.78
N LYS A 130 -1.20 24.46 -3.58
CA LYS A 130 -0.82 23.04 -3.57
C LYS A 130 -0.43 22.52 -2.19
N HIS A 131 0.26 23.33 -1.39
CA HIS A 131 0.69 22.96 -0.04
C HIS A 131 -0.49 22.79 0.92
N VAL A 132 -1.57 23.55 0.72
CA VAL A 132 -2.80 23.42 1.51
C VAL A 132 -3.50 22.12 1.17
N PHE A 133 -3.70 21.82 -0.13
CA PHE A 133 -4.31 20.55 -0.55
C PHE A 133 -3.51 19.33 -0.13
N ALA A 134 -2.18 19.42 -0.20
CA ALA A 134 -1.30 18.37 0.28
C ALA A 134 -1.39 18.17 1.79
N GLY A 135 -1.42 19.27 2.57
CA GLY A 135 -1.57 19.23 4.02
C GLY A 135 -2.91 18.61 4.43
N VAL A 136 -4.01 19.06 3.82
CA VAL A 136 -5.35 18.49 4.04
C VAL A 136 -5.38 17.01 3.65
N GLY A 137 -4.81 16.66 2.49
CA GLY A 137 -4.70 15.29 2.04
C GLY A 137 -3.91 14.40 3.00
N ALA A 138 -2.80 14.89 3.54
CA ALA A 138 -1.99 14.19 4.53
C ALA A 138 -2.76 13.99 5.84
N ILE A 139 -3.48 15.01 6.34
CA ILE A 139 -4.32 14.89 7.54
C ILE A 139 -5.42 13.85 7.35
N LEU A 140 -6.14 13.91 6.22
CA LEU A 140 -7.18 12.93 5.88
C LEU A 140 -6.62 11.51 5.76
N LEU A 141 -5.45 11.37 5.15
CA LEU A 141 -4.79 10.09 5.01
C LEU A 141 -4.38 9.51 6.37
N VAL A 142 -3.72 10.30 7.22
CA VAL A 142 -3.31 9.87 8.56
C VAL A 142 -4.54 9.49 9.40
N GLY A 143 -5.59 10.32 9.38
CA GLY A 143 -6.86 9.99 10.03
C GLY A 143 -7.47 8.68 9.51
N SER A 144 -7.39 8.44 8.19
CA SER A 144 -7.88 7.20 7.57
C SER A 144 -7.04 5.99 7.97
N ILE A 145 -5.71 6.13 8.08
CA ILE A 145 -4.81 5.07 8.55
C ILE A 145 -5.13 4.71 10.00
N VAL A 146 -5.25 5.70 10.89
CA VAL A 146 -5.62 5.48 12.30
C VAL A 146 -6.98 4.78 12.38
N THR A 147 -7.97 5.24 11.60
CA THR A 147 -9.30 4.64 11.56
C THR A 147 -9.25 3.18 11.07
N ALA A 148 -8.48 2.91 10.01
CA ALA A 148 -8.30 1.56 9.48
C ALA A 148 -7.63 0.63 10.50
N ILE A 149 -6.61 1.10 11.22
CA ILE A 149 -5.96 0.35 12.32
C ILE A 149 -6.98 0.03 13.41
N VAL A 150 -7.73 1.02 13.90
CA VAL A 150 -8.73 0.82 14.96
C VAL A 150 -9.80 -0.19 14.54
N PHE A 151 -10.33 -0.09 13.31
CA PHE A 151 -11.32 -1.04 12.82
C PHE A 151 -10.74 -2.43 12.59
N TRP A 152 -9.53 -2.52 12.06
CA TRP A 152 -8.85 -3.79 11.85
C TRP A 152 -8.59 -4.51 13.18
N VAL A 153 -8.08 -3.81 14.20
CA VAL A 153 -7.86 -4.40 15.54
C VAL A 153 -9.19 -4.82 16.21
N ARG A 154 -10.26 -4.01 16.08
CA ARG A 154 -11.54 -4.29 16.77
C ARG A 154 -12.42 -5.32 16.09
N ARG A 155 -12.43 -5.36 14.76
CA ARG A 155 -13.35 -6.21 13.98
C ARG A 155 -12.63 -7.31 13.21
N GLY A 156 -11.31 -7.21 13.06
CA GLY A 156 -10.55 -8.05 12.13
C GLY A 156 -11.04 -7.89 10.70
N GLY A 157 -10.71 -8.87 9.86
CA GLY A 157 -11.30 -9.02 8.54
C GLY A 157 -10.48 -8.43 7.40
N GLU A 158 -10.80 -8.94 6.21
CA GLU A 158 -10.05 -8.71 4.97
C GLU A 158 -10.04 -7.25 4.54
N PHE A 159 -11.21 -6.63 4.59
CA PHE A 159 -11.45 -5.28 4.10
C PHE A 159 -10.60 -4.24 4.84
N TYR A 160 -10.56 -4.30 6.17
CA TYR A 160 -9.84 -3.31 6.97
C TYR A 160 -8.32 -3.47 6.88
N ALA A 161 -7.83 -4.71 6.83
CA ALA A 161 -6.41 -5.00 6.61
C ALA A 161 -5.95 -4.49 5.22
N PHE A 162 -6.70 -4.83 4.17
CA PHE A 162 -6.32 -4.39 2.82
C PHE A 162 -6.45 -2.89 2.64
N SER A 163 -7.46 -2.28 3.27
CA SER A 163 -7.62 -0.82 3.29
C SER A 163 -6.41 -0.15 3.95
N LEU A 164 -5.90 -0.69 5.06
CA LEU A 164 -4.69 -0.19 5.71
C LEU A 164 -3.48 -0.28 4.77
N PHE A 165 -3.23 -1.43 4.14
CA PHE A 165 -2.13 -1.57 3.19
C PHE A 165 -2.26 -0.59 2.01
N SER A 166 -3.47 -0.43 1.50
CA SER A 166 -3.80 0.48 0.39
C SER A 166 -3.66 1.96 0.76
N LEU A 167 -3.94 2.34 2.01
CA LEU A 167 -3.69 3.69 2.53
C LEU A 167 -2.20 3.99 2.66
N LEU A 168 -1.38 3.00 3.03
CA LEU A 168 0.09 3.17 3.03
C LEU A 168 0.59 3.44 1.60
N VAL A 169 0.11 2.68 0.62
CA VAL A 169 0.39 2.91 -0.81
C VAL A 169 0.00 4.34 -1.24
N ALA A 170 -1.20 4.80 -0.85
CA ALA A 170 -1.63 6.17 -1.11
C ALA A 170 -0.67 7.22 -0.50
N GLY A 171 -0.19 6.99 0.73
CA GLY A 171 0.75 7.90 1.39
C GLY A 171 2.06 8.10 0.65
N PHE A 172 2.67 7.02 0.18
CA PHE A 172 3.89 7.13 -0.61
C PHE A 172 3.65 7.82 -1.96
N HIS A 173 2.52 7.55 -2.63
CA HIS A 173 2.17 8.29 -3.85
C HIS A 173 1.93 9.78 -3.59
N LEU A 174 1.36 10.15 -2.44
CA LEU A 174 1.23 11.55 -2.03
C LEU A 174 2.61 12.20 -1.87
N CYS A 175 3.57 11.51 -1.23
CA CYS A 175 4.95 11.98 -1.11
C CYS A 175 5.62 12.16 -2.48
N VAL A 176 5.48 11.20 -3.39
CA VAL A 176 6.01 11.27 -4.77
C VAL A 176 5.38 12.44 -5.53
N CYS A 177 4.06 12.60 -5.44
CA CYS A 177 3.35 13.71 -6.07
C CYS A 177 3.87 15.06 -5.56
N MET A 178 4.08 15.19 -4.25
CA MET A 178 4.60 16.43 -3.67
C MET A 178 6.06 16.71 -4.03
N ALA A 179 6.92 15.71 -4.01
CA ALA A 179 8.31 15.85 -4.45
C ALA A 179 8.39 16.31 -5.91
N THR A 180 7.59 15.68 -6.77
CA THR A 180 7.61 15.95 -8.22
C THR A 180 7.02 17.29 -8.62
N VAL A 181 6.06 17.82 -7.86
CA VAL A 181 5.44 19.14 -8.06
C VAL A 181 6.28 20.28 -7.44
N ASN A 182 7.05 20.00 -6.38
CA ASN A 182 7.91 21.00 -5.75
C ASN A 182 9.27 21.14 -6.45
N GLU A 183 9.81 20.05 -6.97
CA GLU A 183 11.15 20.00 -7.58
C GLU A 183 11.05 19.53 -9.05
N PRO A 184 10.68 20.42 -10.00
CA PRO A 184 10.42 20.05 -11.39
C PRO A 184 11.67 19.64 -12.18
N GLU A 185 12.86 19.89 -11.64
CA GLU A 185 14.15 19.52 -12.23
C GLU A 185 14.50 18.04 -12.02
N ARG A 186 13.84 17.35 -11.09
CA ARG A 186 14.09 15.94 -10.81
C ARG A 186 13.59 15.03 -11.92
N CYS A 187 14.27 13.91 -12.09
CA CYS A 187 13.81 12.82 -12.95
C CYS A 187 12.56 12.18 -12.36
N LEU A 188 11.41 12.42 -13.01
CA LEU A 188 10.10 11.95 -12.56
C LEU A 188 10.05 10.44 -12.38
N LEU A 189 10.55 9.68 -13.37
CA LEU A 189 10.51 8.23 -13.35
C LEU A 189 11.38 7.65 -12.23
N ARG A 190 12.50 8.32 -11.91
CA ARG A 190 13.35 7.95 -10.78
C ARG A 190 12.61 8.15 -9.46
N ASP A 191 11.91 9.27 -9.28
CA ASP A 191 11.14 9.55 -8.06
C ASP A 191 9.97 8.56 -7.89
N VAL A 192 9.25 8.23 -8.98
CA VAL A 192 8.19 7.20 -8.98
C VAL A 192 8.75 5.83 -8.62
N SER A 193 9.86 5.43 -9.24
CA SER A 193 10.52 4.15 -8.93
C SER A 193 11.02 4.11 -7.49
N PHE A 194 11.59 5.22 -6.98
CA PHE A 194 11.98 5.35 -5.57
C PHE A 194 10.78 5.23 -4.62
N GLY A 195 9.66 5.85 -4.98
CA GLY A 195 8.38 5.68 -4.27
C GLY A 195 7.92 4.23 -4.21
N GLY A 196 8.17 3.44 -5.26
CA GLY A 196 7.96 1.99 -5.30
C GLY A 196 8.62 1.25 -4.13
N PHE A 197 9.91 1.53 -3.88
CA PHE A 197 10.63 0.95 -2.75
C PHE A 197 10.02 1.33 -1.41
N GLY A 198 9.61 2.60 -1.26
CA GLY A 198 8.90 3.09 -0.09
C GLY A 198 7.59 2.34 0.15
N MET A 199 6.77 2.19 -0.89
CA MET A 199 5.51 1.44 -0.84
C MET A 199 5.72 -0.01 -0.40
N PHE A 200 6.66 -0.71 -1.05
CA PHE A 200 7.00 -2.08 -0.70
C PHE A 200 7.47 -2.19 0.76
N GLY A 201 8.37 -1.30 1.20
CA GLY A 201 8.88 -1.28 2.57
C GLY A 201 7.78 -1.01 3.60
N GLY A 202 6.94 -0.01 3.34
CA GLY A 202 5.83 0.37 4.23
C GLY A 202 4.78 -0.73 4.36
N VAL A 203 4.32 -1.30 3.24
CA VAL A 203 3.38 -2.43 3.25
C VAL A 203 4.04 -3.67 3.85
N GLY A 204 5.31 -3.95 3.52
CA GLY A 204 6.05 -5.08 4.05
C GLY A 204 6.17 -5.04 5.58
N ILE A 205 6.54 -3.89 6.15
CA ILE A 205 6.58 -3.69 7.60
C ILE A 205 5.19 -3.89 8.21
N ALA A 206 4.14 -3.30 7.62
CA ALA A 206 2.78 -3.45 8.11
C ALA A 206 2.29 -4.90 8.09
N VAL A 207 2.60 -5.65 7.03
CA VAL A 207 2.28 -7.08 6.90
C VAL A 207 3.03 -7.90 7.94
N LEU A 208 4.32 -7.64 8.15
CA LEU A 208 5.10 -8.34 9.17
C LEU A 208 4.53 -8.08 10.57
N ILE A 209 4.26 -6.82 10.92
CA ILE A 209 3.60 -6.47 12.18
C ILE A 209 2.28 -7.23 12.31
N ALA A 210 1.47 -7.27 11.24
CA ALA A 210 0.19 -7.97 11.28
C ALA A 210 0.33 -9.47 11.53
N ILE A 211 1.30 -10.14 10.88
CA ILE A 211 1.59 -11.56 11.12
C ILE A 211 2.09 -11.77 12.55
N PHE A 212 3.01 -10.95 13.04
CA PHE A 212 3.57 -11.09 14.40
C PHE A 212 2.55 -10.80 15.49
N CYS A 213 1.65 -9.83 15.31
CA CYS A 213 0.57 -9.58 16.27
C CYS A 213 -0.40 -10.76 16.35
N ILE A 214 -0.79 -11.35 15.21
CA ILE A 214 -1.69 -12.51 15.19
C ILE A 214 -0.99 -13.76 15.74
N GLY A 215 0.29 -13.96 15.42
CA GLY A 215 1.08 -15.10 15.91
C GLY A 215 1.49 -14.99 17.38
N GLY A 216 1.66 -13.77 17.89
CA GLY A 216 2.00 -13.49 19.28
C GLY A 216 0.88 -13.84 20.26
N ASP A 217 -0.38 -13.70 19.86
CA ASP A 217 -1.55 -14.12 20.65
C ASP A 217 -1.65 -15.65 20.80
N GLY A 218 -0.80 -16.42 20.11
CA GLY A 218 -0.71 -17.88 20.20
C GLY A 218 0.20 -18.43 21.30
N CYS A 219 0.90 -17.58 22.07
CA CYS A 219 1.88 -17.99 23.08
C CYS A 219 1.53 -17.64 24.53
N ASP A 220 0.27 -17.33 24.86
CA ASP A 220 -0.16 -17.00 26.23
C ASP A 220 -1.16 -18.01 26.84
N CYS A 221 -1.08 -19.30 26.48
CA CYS A 221 -1.88 -20.36 27.12
C CYS A 221 -1.09 -21.62 27.48
N ASP A 222 0.23 -21.52 27.67
CA ASP A 222 1.06 -22.64 28.18
C ASP A 222 1.96 -22.24 29.38
N CYS A 223 1.63 -21.14 30.07
CA CYS A 223 2.17 -20.87 31.39
C CYS A 223 1.07 -21.04 32.44
N CYS A 224 1.32 -21.97 33.36
CA CYS A 224 0.55 -22.32 34.52
C CYS A 224 -0.07 -21.11 35.26
N ASP A 225 -1.23 -21.36 35.90
CA ASP A 225 -1.97 -20.49 36.82
C ASP A 225 -3.06 -19.59 36.24
N CYS A 226 -4.06 -20.21 35.61
CA CYS A 226 -5.37 -19.56 35.40
C CYS A 226 -6.20 -19.59 36.69
N TYR A 227 -6.22 -18.48 37.42
CA TYR A 227 -7.38 -18.14 38.25
C TYR A 227 -8.01 -16.75 37.98
N ASP A 228 -7.38 -15.85 37.22
CA ASP A 228 -7.85 -14.45 37.16
C ASP A 228 -8.14 -13.84 35.76
N CYS A 229 -8.12 -14.60 34.66
CA CYS A 229 -8.36 -14.03 33.32
C CYS A 229 -9.80 -14.15 32.78
N CYS A 230 -10.78 -14.49 33.61
CA CYS A 230 -12.18 -14.57 33.19
C CYS A 230 -13.00 -13.40 33.72
N ASP A 231 -12.71 -12.17 33.26
CA ASP A 231 -13.69 -11.09 33.32
C ASP A 231 -13.49 -10.07 32.18
N TRP A 232 -13.73 -10.51 30.94
CA TRP A 232 -14.19 -9.62 29.89
C TRP A 232 -15.21 -10.32 29.00
N ASN A 233 -16.46 -10.24 29.45
CA ASN A 233 -17.64 -10.87 28.88
C ASN A 233 -17.93 -10.41 27.43
N GLY A 234 -18.28 -11.34 26.53
CA GLY A 234 -18.91 -10.97 25.25
C GLY A 234 -19.03 -12.04 24.14
N GLY A 235 -19.78 -13.12 24.36
CA GLY A 235 -20.54 -13.77 23.27
C GLY A 235 -19.92 -15.01 22.60
N GLY A 236 -20.32 -16.20 23.06
CA GLY A 236 -19.91 -17.48 22.50
C GLY A 236 -20.58 -17.85 21.17
N SER A 237 -19.84 -18.58 20.33
CA SER A 237 -20.39 -19.49 19.31
C SER A 237 -19.53 -20.75 19.24
N LYS A 238 -20.06 -21.86 19.76
CA LYS A 238 -19.42 -23.19 19.77
C LYS A 238 -19.50 -23.82 18.37
N ARG A 239 -18.36 -23.93 17.67
CA ARG A 239 -18.24 -24.76 16.45
C ARG A 239 -18.00 -26.22 16.86
N LYS A 240 -19.07 -27.03 16.99
CA LYS A 240 -18.97 -28.50 17.15
C LYS A 240 -18.41 -29.13 15.87
N LYS A 241 -17.19 -29.68 15.91
CA LYS A 241 -16.69 -30.65 14.92
C LYS A 241 -17.29 -32.03 15.24
N LYS A 242 -18.17 -32.53 14.37
CA LYS A 242 -18.59 -33.95 14.34
C LYS A 242 -17.43 -34.76 13.73
N LYS A 243 -16.82 -35.66 14.49
CA LYS A 243 -16.05 -36.79 13.95
C LYS A 243 -17.04 -37.90 13.62
N LEU A 244 -17.08 -38.35 12.37
CA LEU A 244 -17.70 -39.62 11.99
C LEU A 244 -16.60 -40.68 11.96
N LYS A 245 -16.87 -41.80 12.64
CA LYS A 245 -16.16 -43.07 12.49
C LYS A 245 -16.53 -43.71 11.17
#